data_AF-A0A957SCV4-F1
#
_entry.id   AF-A0A957SCV4-F1
#
_cell.length_a   1.000
_cell.length_b   1.000
_cell.length_c   1.000
_cell.angle_alpha   90.00
_cell.angle_beta   90.00
_cell.angle_gamma   90.00
#
_symmetry.space_group_name_H-M   'P 1'
#
loop_
_entity.id
_entity.type
_entity.pdbx_description
1 polymer ?
#
loop_
_entity_poly.entity_id
_entity_poly.type
_entity_poly.pdbx_seq_one_letter_code
_entity_poly.pdbx_strand_id
1 'polypeptide(L)'
;MPRPYRTRTEAAEESIRPIPRSGASVSELDEYINLGAQNEEEEEDDVLGELIEDADEDDDAQPLPKIERDEELEEEIEKEKLVPVERLLDDVAPEHSQSLDPVRMYLRDIGQHALLTAEDEMDLAQRILDGKEAEEKLEAAADGELDEDARDLLDLDIFRGKQAHKRLAQSNLRLVVSVAKRYIGRGLNFLDLIQEGNLGLLRAVDKFDHTLGFKFSTYATWWIRQAISRAIADQARTIRIPVHMVETINRQVRTQRRLQQELGRDPTNEEIAVEMDFLDPEDAEVVRKAVQDDLPLEPDVERRLERASAKVGKIQRLSQEPLSLQAPVGNEDNSYLADFIPDKNDPGPVDSASRHLLKEQMEEILDQLSERERQVLIMRFGLEDGINRTLEDVGREFNVTRERVRQIEAKALRKLRHPLRSRKLRDYLG
;
A
#
# COMPACT_ATOMS: atom_id res chain seq x y z
N MET A 1 17.12 -48.37 18.12
CA MET A 1 16.59 -49.20 17.01
C MET A 1 16.28 -48.29 15.84
N PRO A 2 17.03 -48.36 14.74
CA PRO A 2 16.78 -47.51 13.57
C PRO A 2 15.69 -48.13 12.70
N ARG A 3 14.71 -47.32 12.27
CA ARG A 3 13.68 -47.71 11.29
C ARG A 3 14.23 -47.51 9.87
N PRO A 4 13.89 -48.39 8.91
CA PRO A 4 14.51 -48.39 7.59
C PRO A 4 13.94 -47.31 6.67
N TYR A 5 14.82 -46.74 5.85
CA TYR A 5 14.51 -45.88 4.71
C TYR A 5 13.66 -46.64 3.67
N ARG A 6 12.53 -46.05 3.25
CA ARG A 6 11.81 -46.48 2.03
C ARG A 6 12.47 -45.85 0.81
N THR A 7 12.68 -46.67 -0.21
CA THR A 7 13.33 -46.34 -1.48
C THR A 7 12.42 -45.57 -2.42
N ARG A 8 13.01 -44.58 -3.11
CA ARG A 8 12.53 -43.90 -4.33
C ARG A 8 12.21 -44.94 -5.42
N THR A 9 10.97 -45.37 -5.56
CA THR A 9 10.37 -45.92 -6.80
C THR A 9 8.88 -46.15 -6.55
N GLU A 10 8.07 -45.10 -6.71
CA GLU A 10 6.63 -45.12 -6.96
C GLU A 10 6.18 -43.64 -7.04
N ALA A 11 6.59 -43.00 -8.13
CA ALA A 11 6.17 -41.64 -8.48
C ALA A 11 5.73 -41.69 -9.95
N ALA A 12 4.52 -42.20 -10.17
CA ALA A 12 3.74 -42.08 -11.40
C ALA A 12 2.36 -42.76 -11.20
N GLU A 13 1.56 -42.23 -10.27
CA GLU A 13 0.10 -42.37 -10.35
C GLU A 13 -0.49 -40.98 -10.11
N GLU A 14 -1.17 -40.46 -11.13
CA GLU A 14 -1.92 -39.20 -11.10
C GLU A 14 -2.86 -39.19 -9.89
N SER A 15 -2.59 -38.29 -8.95
CA SER A 15 -3.46 -37.98 -7.81
C SER A 15 -4.67 -37.18 -8.30
N ILE A 16 -5.60 -37.84 -8.98
CA ILE A 16 -6.96 -37.33 -9.17
C ILE A 16 -7.66 -37.49 -7.82
N ARG A 17 -7.79 -36.39 -7.06
CA ARG A 17 -8.45 -36.40 -5.75
C ARG A 17 -9.95 -36.65 -5.92
N PRO A 18 -10.57 -37.50 -5.08
CA PRO A 18 -11.95 -37.91 -5.28
C PRO A 18 -12.93 -36.78 -4.95
N ILE A 19 -13.88 -36.53 -5.85
CA ILE A 19 -15.06 -35.68 -5.61
C ILE A 19 -15.80 -36.22 -4.37
N PRO A 20 -16.28 -35.37 -3.44
CA PRO A 20 -16.99 -35.84 -2.26
C PRO A 20 -18.23 -36.65 -2.68
N ARG A 21 -18.37 -37.86 -2.10
CA ARG A 21 -19.55 -38.69 -2.32
C ARG A 21 -20.77 -38.00 -1.71
N SER A 22 -21.92 -38.13 -2.38
CA SER A 22 -23.23 -37.65 -1.92
C SER A 22 -23.47 -38.10 -0.46
N GLY A 23 -23.30 -37.17 0.49
CA GLY A 23 -23.37 -37.43 1.93
C GLY A 23 -22.32 -36.73 2.82
N ALA A 24 -21.46 -35.86 2.27
CA ALA A 24 -20.49 -35.09 3.06
C ALA A 24 -21.17 -34.14 4.07
N SER A 25 -20.56 -33.99 5.25
CA SER A 25 -21.03 -33.07 6.29
C SER A 25 -20.76 -31.60 5.89
N VAL A 26 -21.54 -30.66 6.43
CA VAL A 26 -21.39 -29.22 6.14
C VAL A 26 -19.97 -28.73 6.45
N SER A 27 -19.33 -29.24 7.50
CA SER A 27 -17.94 -28.92 7.84
C SER A 27 -16.90 -29.44 6.84
N GLU A 28 -17.13 -30.60 6.23
CA GLU A 28 -16.24 -31.14 5.19
C GLU A 28 -16.43 -30.38 3.87
N LEU A 29 -17.64 -29.91 3.58
CA LEU A 29 -17.89 -29.03 2.43
C LEU A 29 -17.28 -27.64 2.64
N ASP A 30 -17.35 -27.08 3.85
CA ASP A 30 -16.71 -25.81 4.21
C ASP A 30 -15.18 -25.89 4.11
N GLU A 31 -14.57 -27.03 4.44
CA GLU A 31 -13.12 -27.26 4.30
C GLU A 31 -12.71 -27.36 2.81
N TYR A 32 -13.49 -28.03 1.97
CA TYR A 32 -13.25 -28.07 0.52
C TYR A 32 -13.52 -26.73 -0.19
N ILE A 33 -14.51 -25.96 0.27
CA ILE A 33 -14.81 -24.61 -0.25
C ILE A 33 -13.71 -23.63 0.18
N ASN A 34 -13.24 -23.70 1.42
CA ASN A 34 -12.12 -22.87 1.89
C ASN A 34 -10.80 -23.24 1.20
N LEU A 35 -10.52 -24.52 0.95
CA LEU A 35 -9.34 -24.91 0.16
C LEU A 35 -9.44 -24.48 -1.32
N GLY A 36 -10.65 -24.50 -1.90
CA GLY A 36 -10.88 -24.00 -3.25
C GLY A 36 -10.68 -22.49 -3.37
N ALA A 37 -11.18 -21.72 -2.40
CA ALA A 37 -11.00 -20.28 -2.32
C ALA A 37 -9.53 -19.89 -2.04
N GLN A 38 -8.83 -20.67 -1.20
CA GLN A 38 -7.39 -20.49 -0.96
C GLN A 38 -6.55 -20.75 -2.21
N ASN A 39 -6.85 -21.80 -2.98
CA ASN A 39 -6.14 -22.09 -4.24
C ASN A 39 -6.40 -21.02 -5.34
N GLU A 40 -7.59 -20.44 -5.40
CA GLU A 40 -7.89 -19.32 -6.33
C GLU A 40 -7.18 -18.01 -5.88
N GLU A 41 -7.09 -17.75 -4.58
CA GLU A 41 -6.26 -16.66 -4.04
C GLU A 41 -4.74 -16.91 -4.27
N GLU A 42 -4.30 -18.17 -4.30
CA GLU A 42 -2.90 -18.60 -4.52
C GLU A 42 -2.38 -18.27 -5.94
N GLU A 43 -3.15 -18.56 -7.00
CA GLU A 43 -2.74 -18.28 -8.40
C GLU A 43 -2.80 -16.77 -8.72
N GLU A 44 -3.75 -16.03 -8.12
CA GLU A 44 -3.95 -14.61 -8.44
C GLU A 44 -2.99 -13.66 -7.70
N ASP A 45 -2.59 -13.99 -6.48
CA ASP A 45 -1.52 -13.29 -5.77
C ASP A 45 -0.17 -13.46 -6.48
N ASP A 46 0.02 -14.52 -7.29
CA ASP A 46 1.20 -14.78 -8.14
C ASP A 46 1.23 -13.92 -9.42
N VAL A 47 0.07 -13.53 -9.96
CA VAL A 47 -0.01 -12.60 -11.09
C VAL A 47 0.30 -11.15 -10.67
N LEU A 48 -0.12 -10.75 -9.47
CA LEU A 48 0.00 -9.36 -8.98
C LEU A 48 1.45 -8.86 -8.87
N GLY A 49 2.30 -9.56 -8.15
CA GLY A 49 3.72 -9.25 -8.01
C GLY A 49 4.58 -9.48 -9.25
N GLU A 50 4.19 -10.34 -10.21
CA GLU A 50 4.91 -10.41 -11.51
C GLU A 50 4.68 -9.13 -12.33
N LEU A 51 3.49 -8.55 -12.28
CA LEU A 51 3.16 -7.34 -13.02
C LEU A 51 3.65 -6.06 -12.34
N ILE A 52 3.74 -6.07 -11.01
CA ILE A 52 4.28 -4.95 -10.27
C ILE A 52 5.81 -4.90 -10.41
N GLU A 53 6.52 -6.02 -10.55
CA GLU A 53 7.97 -6.03 -10.88
C GLU A 53 8.28 -5.32 -12.22
N ASP A 54 7.34 -5.31 -13.17
CA ASP A 54 7.43 -4.56 -14.43
C ASP A 54 7.01 -3.07 -14.31
N ALA A 55 6.57 -2.59 -13.13
CA ALA A 55 5.92 -1.29 -12.93
C ALA A 55 6.85 -0.13 -12.53
N ASP A 56 8.11 -0.43 -12.22
CA ASP A 56 9.06 0.46 -11.54
C ASP A 56 9.99 1.25 -12.49
N GLU A 57 9.83 1.11 -13.81
CA GLU A 57 10.58 1.89 -14.81
C GLU A 57 9.64 2.86 -15.57
N ASP A 58 10.03 4.14 -15.68
CA ASP A 58 9.25 5.26 -16.23
C ASP A 58 8.38 4.89 -17.48
N ASP A 59 7.05 4.93 -17.29
CA ASP A 59 5.96 4.45 -18.18
C ASP A 59 5.89 5.13 -19.58
N ASP A 60 6.65 6.21 -19.78
CA ASP A 60 6.64 7.00 -21.02
C ASP A 60 7.85 6.72 -21.95
N ALA A 61 8.88 5.99 -21.49
CA ALA A 61 10.16 5.89 -22.21
C ALA A 61 10.65 4.46 -22.54
N GLN A 62 9.87 3.42 -22.25
CA GLN A 62 10.24 2.03 -22.51
C GLN A 62 9.48 1.41 -23.70
N PRO A 63 10.11 0.50 -24.46
CA PRO A 63 9.44 -0.26 -25.50
C PRO A 63 8.30 -1.08 -24.91
N LEU A 64 7.20 -1.22 -25.66
CA LEU A 64 6.06 -2.06 -25.28
C LEU A 64 6.55 -3.40 -24.72
N PRO A 65 6.00 -3.88 -23.58
CA PRO A 65 6.35 -5.19 -23.06
C PRO A 65 6.11 -6.23 -24.17
N LYS A 66 6.99 -7.22 -24.27
CA LYS A 66 6.75 -8.37 -25.15
C LYS A 66 5.62 -9.18 -24.55
N ILE A 67 4.39 -8.82 -24.88
CA ILE A 67 3.21 -9.59 -24.50
C ILE A 67 3.28 -10.89 -25.30
N GLU A 68 3.68 -11.97 -24.64
CA GLU A 68 3.56 -13.30 -25.21
C GLU A 68 2.09 -13.63 -25.36
N ARG A 69 1.75 -14.26 -26.49
CA ARG A 69 0.36 -14.59 -26.78
C ARG A 69 -0.08 -15.75 -25.88
N ASP A 70 -0.82 -15.40 -24.84
CA ASP A 70 -1.43 -16.37 -23.94
C ASP A 70 -2.81 -16.78 -24.48
N GLU A 71 -2.84 -17.88 -25.24
CA GLU A 71 -4.07 -18.39 -25.86
C GLU A 71 -5.09 -18.88 -24.81
N GLU A 72 -4.64 -19.34 -23.64
CA GLU A 72 -5.53 -19.80 -22.56
C GLU A 72 -6.25 -18.61 -21.91
N LEU A 73 -5.49 -17.56 -21.59
CA LEU A 73 -6.04 -16.30 -21.07
C LEU A 73 -6.95 -15.62 -22.11
N GLU A 74 -6.58 -15.62 -23.39
CA GLU A 74 -7.43 -15.12 -24.49
C GLU A 74 -8.80 -15.83 -24.51
N GLU A 75 -8.81 -17.16 -24.42
CA GLU A 75 -10.05 -17.94 -24.41
C GLU A 75 -10.90 -17.71 -23.16
N GLU A 76 -10.26 -17.56 -22.00
CA GLU A 76 -10.94 -17.26 -20.74
C GLU A 76 -11.63 -15.89 -20.81
N ILE A 77 -10.91 -14.87 -21.28
CA ILE A 77 -11.44 -13.52 -21.46
C ILE A 77 -12.60 -13.51 -22.46
N GLU A 78 -12.52 -14.26 -23.56
CA GLU A 78 -13.62 -14.33 -24.53
C GLU A 78 -14.87 -14.98 -23.94
N LYS A 79 -14.70 -16.05 -23.14
CA LYS A 79 -15.82 -16.66 -22.40
C LYS A 79 -16.44 -15.65 -21.44
N GLU A 80 -15.62 -14.88 -20.72
CA GLU A 80 -16.08 -13.84 -19.78
C GLU A 80 -16.79 -12.67 -20.48
N LYS A 81 -16.29 -12.19 -21.62
CA LYS A 81 -16.92 -11.12 -22.42
C LYS A 81 -18.34 -11.49 -22.87
N LEU A 82 -18.58 -12.78 -23.14
CA LEU A 82 -19.88 -13.31 -23.56
C LEU A 82 -20.84 -13.51 -22.38
N VAL A 83 -20.36 -13.48 -21.13
CA VAL A 83 -21.22 -13.56 -19.96
C VAL A 83 -22.15 -12.33 -19.95
N PRO A 84 -23.49 -12.54 -19.90
CA PRO A 84 -24.42 -11.44 -19.76
C PRO A 84 -24.06 -10.61 -18.53
N VAL A 85 -24.12 -9.28 -18.66
CA VAL A 85 -23.79 -8.37 -17.55
C VAL A 85 -24.67 -8.67 -16.33
N GLU A 86 -25.87 -9.20 -16.57
CA GLU A 86 -26.82 -9.71 -15.57
C GLU A 86 -26.25 -10.81 -14.66
N ARG A 87 -25.32 -11.65 -15.12
CA ARG A 87 -24.66 -12.63 -14.22
C ARG A 87 -23.54 -12.03 -13.39
N LEU A 88 -22.82 -11.03 -13.93
CA LEU A 88 -21.83 -10.28 -13.16
C LEU A 88 -22.48 -9.51 -11.99
N LEU A 89 -23.76 -9.16 -12.14
CA LEU A 89 -24.57 -8.50 -11.11
C LEU A 89 -24.90 -9.40 -9.91
N ASP A 90 -24.99 -10.72 -10.12
CA ASP A 90 -25.37 -11.69 -9.07
C ASP A 90 -24.19 -12.00 -8.14
N ASP A 91 -22.96 -11.98 -8.66
CA ASP A 91 -21.74 -12.30 -7.90
C ASP A 91 -21.29 -11.14 -6.99
N VAL A 92 -21.57 -9.89 -7.37
CA VAL A 92 -21.06 -8.69 -6.69
C VAL A 92 -22.07 -8.10 -5.69
N ALA A 93 -23.37 -8.35 -5.90
CA ALA A 93 -24.43 -7.76 -5.09
C ALA A 93 -25.59 -8.75 -4.87
N PRO A 94 -25.51 -9.64 -3.86
CA PRO A 94 -26.61 -10.53 -3.50
C PRO A 94 -27.89 -9.73 -3.19
N GLU A 95 -29.04 -10.31 -3.52
CA GLU A 95 -30.36 -9.71 -3.82
C GLU A 95 -30.98 -8.66 -2.84
N HIS A 96 -30.30 -8.23 -1.76
CA HIS A 96 -30.91 -7.45 -0.68
C HIS A 96 -30.79 -5.92 -0.76
N SER A 97 -30.37 -5.33 -1.90
CA SER A 97 -30.43 -3.86 -2.08
C SER A 97 -31.26 -3.45 -3.30
N GLN A 98 -32.34 -2.73 -3.02
CA GLN A 98 -33.30 -2.16 -3.99
C GLN A 98 -32.61 -1.21 -4.97
N SER A 99 -32.89 -1.37 -6.28
CA SER A 99 -32.86 -0.46 -7.45
C SER A 99 -31.96 0.80 -7.55
N LEU A 100 -31.06 1.10 -6.61
CA LEU A 100 -30.27 2.33 -6.51
C LEU A 100 -28.78 2.09 -6.24
N ASP A 101 -28.30 0.86 -6.44
CA ASP A 101 -26.87 0.56 -6.33
C ASP A 101 -26.11 1.22 -7.50
N PRO A 102 -25.16 2.15 -7.24
CA PRO A 102 -24.36 2.80 -8.26
C PRO A 102 -23.62 1.81 -9.16
N VAL A 103 -23.22 0.65 -8.63
CA VAL A 103 -22.57 -0.42 -9.41
C VAL A 103 -23.54 -0.97 -10.45
N ARG A 104 -24.79 -1.26 -10.05
CA ARG A 104 -25.81 -1.76 -10.99
C ARG A 104 -26.17 -0.73 -12.06
N MET A 105 -26.19 0.56 -11.72
CA MET A 105 -26.41 1.63 -12.69
C MET A 105 -25.30 1.67 -13.74
N TYR A 106 -24.04 1.61 -13.31
CA TYR A 106 -22.88 1.57 -14.19
C TYR A 106 -22.89 0.34 -15.10
N LEU A 107 -23.13 -0.85 -14.54
CA LEU A 107 -23.18 -2.10 -15.30
C LEU A 107 -24.27 -2.09 -16.39
N ARG A 108 -25.43 -1.51 -16.10
CA ARG A 108 -26.49 -1.34 -17.10
C ARG A 108 -26.09 -0.38 -18.22
N ASP A 109 -25.36 0.69 -17.90
CA ASP A 109 -24.93 1.68 -18.89
C ASP A 109 -23.93 1.06 -19.89
N ILE A 110 -22.91 0.37 -19.37
CA ILE A 110 -21.90 -0.28 -20.23
C ILE A 110 -22.48 -1.43 -21.07
N GLY A 111 -23.55 -2.08 -20.60
CA GLY A 111 -24.24 -3.15 -21.33
C GLY A 111 -24.98 -2.68 -22.59
N GLN A 112 -25.19 -1.37 -22.77
CA GLN A 112 -25.83 -0.80 -23.96
C GLN A 112 -24.89 -0.75 -25.18
N HIS A 113 -23.58 -0.78 -24.95
CA HIS A 113 -22.58 -0.74 -26.01
C HIS A 113 -22.36 -2.14 -26.60
N ALA A 114 -22.47 -2.24 -27.94
CA ALA A 114 -22.26 -3.49 -28.64
C ALA A 114 -20.78 -3.90 -28.62
N LEU A 115 -20.54 -5.22 -28.53
CA LEU A 115 -19.21 -5.81 -28.69
C LEU A 115 -18.74 -5.62 -30.14
N LEU A 116 -17.43 -5.39 -30.30
CA LEU A 116 -16.80 -5.18 -31.60
C LEU A 116 -16.33 -6.52 -32.19
N THR A 117 -16.31 -6.60 -33.51
CA THR A 117 -15.61 -7.66 -34.23
C THR A 117 -14.13 -7.30 -34.41
N ALA A 118 -13.28 -8.27 -34.74
CA ALA A 118 -11.87 -8.00 -35.03
C ALA A 118 -11.69 -7.00 -36.20
N GLU A 119 -12.57 -7.06 -37.21
CA GLU A 119 -12.58 -6.09 -38.32
C GLU A 119 -12.94 -4.68 -37.83
N ASP A 120 -13.94 -4.56 -36.95
CA ASP A 120 -14.31 -3.26 -36.36
C ASP A 120 -13.17 -2.69 -35.49
N GLU A 121 -12.45 -3.54 -34.75
CA GLU A 121 -11.29 -3.13 -33.94
C GLU A 121 -10.18 -2.53 -34.80
N MET A 122 -9.86 -3.18 -35.94
CA MET A 122 -8.88 -2.69 -36.90
C MET A 122 -9.30 -1.35 -37.51
N ASP A 123 -10.56 -1.25 -37.96
CA ASP A 123 -11.11 -0.02 -38.55
C ASP A 123 -11.09 1.16 -37.57
N LEU A 124 -11.44 0.92 -36.31
CA LEU A 124 -11.40 1.94 -35.27
C LEU A 124 -9.97 2.34 -34.92
N ALA A 125 -9.06 1.37 -34.80
CA ALA A 125 -7.64 1.64 -34.53
C ALA A 125 -7.00 2.50 -35.63
N GLN A 126 -7.27 2.21 -36.90
CA GLN A 126 -6.76 3.02 -38.02
C GLN A 126 -7.29 4.46 -37.96
N ARG A 127 -8.58 4.66 -37.69
CA ARG A 127 -9.16 6.01 -37.56
C ARG A 127 -8.58 6.80 -36.39
N ILE A 128 -8.23 6.12 -35.30
CA ILE A 128 -7.55 6.74 -34.16
C ILE A 128 -6.15 7.22 -34.59
N LEU A 129 -5.41 6.37 -35.30
CA LEU A 129 -4.08 6.73 -35.83
C LEU A 129 -4.17 7.91 -36.81
N ASP A 130 -5.09 7.86 -37.77
CA ASP A 130 -5.33 8.93 -38.74
C ASP A 130 -5.64 10.26 -38.03
N GLY A 131 -6.46 10.22 -36.97
CA GLY A 131 -6.80 11.38 -36.16
C GLY A 131 -5.60 11.94 -35.38
N LYS A 132 -4.72 11.08 -34.83
CA LYS A 132 -3.48 11.49 -34.15
C LYS A 132 -2.49 12.12 -35.13
N GLU A 133 -2.29 11.50 -36.30
CA GLU A 133 -1.46 12.09 -37.35
C GLU A 133 -2.00 13.44 -37.83
N ALA A 134 -3.32 13.58 -37.90
CA ALA A 134 -3.95 14.85 -38.27
C ALA A 134 -3.73 15.94 -37.21
N GLU A 135 -3.80 15.57 -35.92
CA GLU A 135 -3.49 16.47 -34.79
C GLU A 135 -2.03 16.92 -34.81
N GLU A 136 -1.08 16.00 -35.02
CA GLU A 136 0.35 16.31 -35.17
C GLU A 136 0.63 17.22 -36.38
N LYS A 137 -0.01 16.97 -37.52
CA LYS A 137 0.12 17.81 -38.72
C LYS A 137 -0.43 19.22 -38.50
N LEU A 138 -1.52 19.35 -37.75
CA LEU A 138 -2.11 20.64 -37.38
C LEU A 138 -1.21 21.43 -36.42
N GLU A 139 -0.59 20.76 -35.44
CA GLU A 139 0.34 21.38 -34.48
C GLU A 139 1.68 21.76 -35.11
N ALA A 140 2.19 20.94 -36.03
CA ALA A 140 3.45 21.19 -36.72
C ALA A 140 3.36 22.31 -37.78
N ALA A 141 2.16 22.62 -38.26
CA ALA A 141 1.94 23.68 -39.23
C ALA A 141 2.11 25.07 -38.60
N ALA A 142 2.93 25.93 -39.22
CA ALA A 142 3.05 27.31 -38.78
C ALA A 142 1.79 28.13 -39.15
N ASP A 143 1.54 29.22 -38.42
CA ASP A 143 0.44 30.15 -38.70
C ASP A 143 0.46 30.61 -40.17
N GLY A 144 -0.50 30.13 -40.96
CA GLY A 144 -0.69 30.49 -42.37
C GLY A 144 -0.10 29.52 -43.42
N GLU A 145 0.46 28.37 -43.03
CA GLU A 145 0.95 27.35 -43.98
C GLU A 145 -0.14 26.44 -44.57
N LEU A 146 -1.25 26.28 -43.86
CA LEU A 146 -2.38 25.44 -44.29
C LEU A 146 -3.47 26.28 -44.96
N ASP A 147 -3.98 25.78 -46.07
CA ASP A 147 -5.21 26.30 -46.69
C ASP A 147 -6.42 26.04 -45.77
N GLU A 148 -7.47 26.86 -45.90
CA GLU A 148 -8.69 26.75 -45.08
C GLU A 148 -9.34 25.38 -45.27
N ASP A 149 -9.43 24.90 -46.51
CA ASP A 149 -9.95 23.57 -46.85
C ASP A 149 -9.09 22.43 -46.27
N ALA A 150 -7.77 22.61 -46.20
CA ALA A 150 -6.86 21.60 -45.64
C ALA A 150 -6.99 21.52 -44.12
N ARG A 151 -7.21 22.66 -43.46
CA ARG A 151 -7.46 22.74 -42.03
C ARG A 151 -8.78 22.06 -41.66
N ASP A 152 -9.85 22.34 -42.40
CA ASP A 152 -11.16 21.72 -42.19
C ASP A 152 -11.12 20.19 -42.34
N LEU A 153 -10.31 19.67 -43.27
CA LEU A 153 -10.13 18.23 -43.44
C LEU A 153 -9.40 17.60 -42.24
N LEU A 154 -8.33 18.24 -41.74
CA LEU A 154 -7.62 17.77 -40.56
C LEU A 154 -8.52 17.78 -39.32
N ASP A 155 -9.30 18.85 -39.12
CA ASP A 155 -10.26 18.94 -38.01
C ASP A 155 -11.33 17.84 -38.09
N LEU A 156 -11.78 17.47 -39.30
CA LEU A 156 -12.70 16.37 -39.52
C LEU A 156 -12.09 15.02 -39.15
N ASP A 157 -10.83 14.77 -39.51
CA ASP A 157 -10.14 13.52 -39.20
C ASP A 157 -9.81 13.42 -37.70
N ILE A 158 -9.43 14.52 -37.04
CA ILE A 158 -9.30 14.60 -35.58
C ILE A 158 -10.65 14.26 -34.91
N PHE A 159 -11.76 14.82 -35.40
CA PHE A 159 -13.09 14.52 -34.87
C PHE A 159 -13.44 13.03 -35.03
N ARG A 160 -13.17 12.45 -36.21
CA ARG A 160 -13.38 11.02 -36.48
C ARG A 160 -12.52 10.13 -35.58
N GLY A 161 -11.26 10.48 -35.38
CA GLY A 161 -10.35 9.78 -34.47
C GLY A 161 -10.85 9.82 -33.03
N LYS A 162 -11.30 10.99 -32.54
CA LYS A 162 -11.88 11.13 -31.19
C LYS A 162 -13.16 10.32 -31.00
N GLN A 163 -14.02 10.24 -32.03
CA GLN A 163 -15.20 9.36 -31.99
C GLN A 163 -14.84 7.87 -32.02
N ALA A 164 -13.85 7.49 -32.84
CA ALA A 164 -13.36 6.11 -32.92
C ALA A 164 -12.75 5.66 -31.59
N HIS A 165 -11.93 6.51 -30.97
CA HIS A 165 -11.34 6.31 -29.64
C HIS A 165 -12.44 6.05 -28.59
N LYS A 166 -13.43 6.94 -28.52
CA LYS A 166 -14.56 6.78 -27.59
C LYS A 166 -15.32 5.47 -27.81
N ARG A 167 -15.59 5.11 -29.07
CA ARG A 167 -16.31 3.88 -29.41
C ARG A 167 -15.51 2.63 -29.03
N LEU A 168 -14.21 2.61 -29.33
CA LEU A 168 -13.34 1.47 -29.00
C LEU A 168 -13.25 1.27 -27.47
N ALA A 169 -13.11 2.35 -26.71
CA ALA A 169 -13.13 2.29 -25.24
C ALA A 169 -14.49 1.80 -24.71
N GLN A 170 -15.60 2.41 -25.13
CA GLN A 170 -16.94 2.10 -24.62
C GLN A 170 -17.36 0.64 -24.88
N SER A 171 -17.04 0.10 -26.05
CA SER A 171 -17.32 -1.30 -26.39
C SER A 171 -16.50 -2.31 -25.58
N ASN A 172 -15.42 -1.88 -24.92
CA ASN A 172 -14.54 -2.73 -24.12
C ASN A 172 -14.67 -2.50 -22.60
N LEU A 173 -15.58 -1.65 -22.12
CA LEU A 173 -15.78 -1.43 -20.68
C LEU A 173 -16.16 -2.70 -19.90
N ARG A 174 -16.80 -3.67 -20.57
CA ARG A 174 -17.13 -4.98 -19.97
C ARG A 174 -15.90 -5.80 -19.62
N LEU A 175 -14.82 -5.67 -20.40
CA LEU A 175 -13.54 -6.32 -20.13
C LEU A 175 -12.94 -5.81 -18.82
N VAL A 176 -13.01 -4.50 -18.58
CA VAL A 176 -12.49 -3.90 -17.34
C VAL A 176 -13.20 -4.48 -16.12
N VAL A 177 -14.52 -4.63 -16.19
CA VAL A 177 -15.32 -5.20 -15.10
C VAL A 177 -14.93 -6.67 -14.84
N SER A 178 -14.72 -7.47 -15.90
CA SER A 178 -14.38 -8.88 -15.74
C SER A 178 -12.98 -9.05 -15.11
N VAL A 179 -12.01 -8.24 -15.53
CA VAL A 179 -10.66 -8.20 -14.92
C VAL A 179 -10.72 -7.69 -13.48
N ALA A 180 -11.44 -6.59 -13.21
CA ALA A 180 -11.51 -5.98 -11.89
C ALA A 180 -12.20 -6.87 -10.84
N LYS A 181 -13.08 -7.79 -11.25
CA LYS A 181 -13.76 -8.72 -10.34
C LYS A 181 -12.78 -9.57 -9.52
N ARG A 182 -11.64 -9.95 -10.12
CA ARG A 182 -10.58 -10.73 -9.46
C ARG A 182 -9.87 -9.94 -8.35
N TYR A 183 -10.03 -8.62 -8.29
CA TYR A 183 -9.35 -7.74 -7.33
C TYR A 183 -10.27 -7.27 -6.18
N ILE A 184 -11.50 -7.78 -6.12
CA ILE A 184 -12.44 -7.46 -5.04
C ILE A 184 -11.88 -7.98 -3.70
N GLY A 185 -12.01 -7.17 -2.65
CA GLY A 185 -11.55 -7.54 -1.31
C GLY A 185 -10.09 -7.17 -1.00
N ARG A 186 -9.32 -6.67 -1.97
CA ARG A 186 -7.91 -6.24 -1.78
C ARG A 186 -7.77 -4.80 -1.23
N GLY A 187 -8.76 -4.30 -0.48
CA GLY A 187 -8.73 -3.02 0.22
C GLY A 187 -9.31 -1.80 -0.53
N LEU A 188 -9.51 -1.88 -1.85
CA LEU A 188 -10.23 -0.86 -2.62
C LEU A 188 -11.69 -1.25 -2.90
N ASN A 189 -12.55 -0.25 -3.06
CA ASN A 189 -13.93 -0.46 -3.48
C ASN A 189 -13.98 -0.93 -4.95
N PHE A 190 -14.98 -1.74 -5.30
CA PHE A 190 -15.12 -2.29 -6.65
C PHE A 190 -15.27 -1.21 -7.72
N LEU A 191 -15.99 -0.11 -7.44
CA LEU A 191 -16.06 1.01 -8.38
C LEU A 191 -14.72 1.67 -8.59
N ASP A 192 -13.92 1.82 -7.54
CA ASP A 192 -12.60 2.44 -7.64
C ASP A 192 -11.67 1.55 -8.48
N LEU A 193 -11.71 0.23 -8.27
CA LEU A 193 -11.00 -0.75 -9.11
C LEU A 193 -11.41 -0.64 -10.59
N ILE A 194 -12.71 -0.55 -10.88
CA ILE A 194 -13.21 -0.38 -12.25
C ILE A 194 -12.69 0.94 -12.86
N GLN A 195 -12.68 2.03 -12.09
CA GLN A 195 -12.27 3.33 -12.60
C GLN A 195 -10.76 3.37 -12.92
N GLU A 196 -9.93 2.76 -12.07
CA GLU A 196 -8.50 2.63 -12.32
C GLU A 196 -8.25 1.68 -13.51
N GLY A 197 -9.00 0.59 -13.63
CA GLY A 197 -8.98 -0.27 -14.81
C GLY A 197 -9.42 0.43 -16.10
N ASN A 198 -10.39 1.34 -16.04
CA ASN A 198 -10.83 2.15 -17.16
C ASN A 198 -9.71 3.12 -17.62
N LEU A 199 -8.90 3.65 -16.69
CA LEU A 199 -7.71 4.43 -17.03
C LEU A 199 -6.67 3.56 -17.77
N GLY A 200 -6.46 2.32 -17.31
CA GLY A 200 -5.63 1.34 -18.02
C GLY A 200 -6.15 1.03 -19.43
N LEU A 201 -7.47 0.83 -19.58
CA LEU A 201 -8.11 0.60 -20.88
C LEU A 201 -7.88 1.78 -21.83
N LEU A 202 -8.02 3.02 -21.37
CA LEU A 202 -7.78 4.20 -22.21
C LEU A 202 -6.34 4.24 -22.72
N ARG A 203 -5.36 3.93 -21.86
CA ARG A 203 -3.95 3.81 -22.28
C ARG A 203 -3.75 2.69 -23.30
N ALA A 204 -4.45 1.57 -23.14
CA ALA A 204 -4.43 0.49 -24.12
C ALA A 204 -4.97 0.95 -25.48
N VAL A 205 -6.09 1.68 -25.50
CA VAL A 205 -6.66 2.26 -26.73
C VAL A 205 -5.66 3.20 -27.40
N ASP A 206 -4.94 3.99 -26.61
CA ASP A 206 -3.97 4.96 -27.14
C ASP A 206 -2.74 4.32 -27.78
N LYS A 207 -2.25 3.21 -27.21
CA LYS A 207 -1.01 2.52 -27.60
C LYS A 207 -1.24 1.25 -28.44
N PHE A 208 -2.50 0.91 -28.76
CA PHE A 208 -2.83 -0.32 -29.49
C PHE A 208 -2.33 -0.29 -30.94
N ASP A 209 -1.56 -1.33 -31.30
CA ASP A 209 -1.09 -1.54 -32.67
C ASP A 209 -1.84 -2.72 -33.32
N HIS A 210 -2.72 -2.38 -34.26
CA HIS A 210 -3.52 -3.35 -35.01
C HIS A 210 -2.70 -4.16 -36.04
N THR A 211 -1.47 -3.74 -36.38
CA THR A 211 -0.64 -4.42 -37.38
C THR A 211 -0.04 -5.73 -36.85
N LEU A 212 0.03 -5.88 -35.52
CA LEU A 212 0.55 -7.06 -34.85
C LEU A 212 -0.39 -8.27 -34.97
N GLY A 213 -1.64 -8.08 -35.39
CA GLY A 213 -2.60 -9.16 -35.64
C GLY A 213 -3.17 -9.83 -34.38
N PHE A 214 -2.90 -9.27 -33.20
CA PHE A 214 -3.53 -9.70 -31.95
C PHE A 214 -4.86 -8.98 -31.73
N LYS A 215 -5.80 -9.65 -31.05
CA LYS A 215 -7.08 -9.02 -30.64
C LYS A 215 -6.84 -7.91 -29.64
N PHE A 216 -7.69 -6.89 -29.64
CA PHE A 216 -7.56 -5.78 -28.68
C PHE A 216 -7.65 -6.26 -27.22
N SER A 217 -8.45 -7.31 -26.92
CA SER A 217 -8.54 -7.86 -25.55
C SER A 217 -7.20 -8.27 -24.97
N THR A 218 -6.38 -8.98 -25.75
CA THR A 218 -5.11 -9.54 -25.29
C THR A 218 -4.20 -8.43 -24.80
N TYR A 219 -4.10 -7.36 -25.59
CA TYR A 219 -3.31 -6.18 -25.27
C TYR A 219 -3.91 -5.37 -24.11
N ALA A 220 -5.23 -5.15 -24.14
CA ALA A 220 -5.92 -4.33 -23.15
C ALA A 220 -5.89 -4.95 -21.75
N THR A 221 -5.97 -6.27 -21.63
CA THR A 221 -5.94 -6.95 -20.33
C THR A 221 -4.66 -6.63 -19.56
N TRP A 222 -3.51 -6.57 -20.22
CA TRP A 222 -2.24 -6.22 -19.57
C TRP A 222 -2.30 -4.82 -18.94
N TRP A 223 -2.73 -3.81 -19.71
CA TRP A 223 -2.84 -2.43 -19.21
C TRP A 223 -3.90 -2.26 -18.13
N ILE A 224 -5.05 -2.93 -18.25
CA ILE A 224 -6.12 -2.89 -17.25
C ILE A 224 -5.61 -3.47 -15.94
N ARG A 225 -4.98 -4.64 -16.01
CA ARG A 225 -4.45 -5.34 -14.84
C ARG A 225 -3.35 -4.52 -14.17
N GLN A 226 -2.45 -3.94 -14.96
CA GLN A 226 -1.37 -3.10 -14.45
C GLN A 226 -1.89 -1.84 -13.74
N ALA A 227 -2.87 -1.16 -14.33
CA ALA A 227 -3.47 0.02 -13.72
C ALA A 227 -4.17 -0.31 -12.39
N ILE A 228 -4.91 -1.42 -12.34
CA ILE A 228 -5.60 -1.88 -11.12
C ILE A 228 -4.57 -2.26 -10.03
N SER A 229 -3.58 -3.08 -10.37
CA SER A 229 -2.53 -3.51 -9.42
C SER A 229 -1.75 -2.33 -8.86
N ARG A 230 -1.38 -1.36 -9.71
CA ARG A 230 -0.71 -0.13 -9.30
C ARG A 230 -1.59 0.70 -8.36
N ALA A 231 -2.88 0.86 -8.69
CA ALA A 231 -3.80 1.61 -7.84
C ALA A 231 -4.00 0.97 -6.47
N ILE A 232 -4.06 -0.37 -6.41
CA ILE A 232 -4.11 -1.10 -5.13
C ILE A 232 -2.84 -0.82 -4.31
N ALA A 233 -1.66 -0.95 -4.91
CA ALA A 233 -0.41 -0.65 -4.20
C ALA A 233 -0.34 0.80 -3.70
N ASP A 234 -0.88 1.75 -4.47
CA ASP A 234 -0.83 3.16 -4.17
C ASP A 234 -1.89 3.65 -3.15
N GLN A 235 -3.09 3.05 -3.17
CA GLN A 235 -4.27 3.60 -2.50
C GLN A 235 -4.95 2.65 -1.50
N ALA A 236 -4.76 1.32 -1.60
CA ALA A 236 -5.54 0.36 -0.79
C ALA A 236 -5.26 0.46 0.72
N ARG A 237 -4.08 0.94 1.12
CA ARG A 237 -3.67 1.02 2.53
C ARG A 237 -3.96 2.40 3.12
N THR A 238 -4.54 2.41 4.33
CA THR A 238 -4.78 3.64 5.12
C THR A 238 -3.49 4.45 5.34
N ILE A 239 -2.38 3.75 5.55
CA ILE A 239 -1.04 4.34 5.58
C ILE A 239 -0.35 3.93 4.29
N ARG A 240 -0.18 4.89 3.38
CA ARG A 240 0.45 4.66 2.07
C ARG A 240 1.86 4.11 2.22
N ILE A 241 2.16 3.07 1.45
CA ILE A 241 3.47 2.44 1.32
C ILE A 241 3.93 2.61 -0.13
N PRO A 242 5.21 2.96 -0.40
CA PRO A 242 5.73 3.02 -1.77
C PRO A 242 5.62 1.67 -2.52
N VAL A 243 5.48 1.72 -3.85
CA VAL A 243 5.24 0.53 -4.70
C VAL A 243 6.31 -0.56 -4.54
N HIS A 244 7.60 -0.25 -4.69
CA HIS A 244 8.71 -1.18 -4.43
C HIS A 244 8.67 -1.88 -3.05
N MET A 245 8.10 -1.23 -2.02
CA MET A 245 7.94 -1.84 -0.70
C MET A 245 6.74 -2.80 -0.67
N VAL A 246 5.67 -2.51 -1.42
CA VAL A 246 4.52 -3.42 -1.61
C VAL A 246 4.95 -4.66 -2.39
N GLU A 247 5.76 -4.51 -3.45
CA GLU A 247 6.39 -5.64 -4.15
C GLU A 247 7.20 -6.51 -3.21
N THR A 248 8.06 -5.88 -2.40
CA THR A 248 8.88 -6.61 -1.42
C THR A 248 8.01 -7.37 -0.41
N ILE A 249 6.88 -6.79 0.01
CA ILE A 249 5.91 -7.45 0.91
C ILE A 249 5.26 -8.65 0.20
N ASN A 250 4.77 -8.48 -1.03
CA ASN A 250 4.12 -9.55 -1.78
C ASN A 250 5.09 -10.70 -2.07
N ARG A 251 6.32 -10.38 -2.51
CA ARG A 251 7.39 -11.37 -2.70
C ARG A 251 7.69 -12.11 -1.40
N GLN A 252 7.77 -11.42 -0.26
CA GLN A 252 7.96 -12.06 1.04
C GLN A 252 6.80 -13.00 1.41
N VAL A 253 5.55 -12.59 1.18
CA VAL A 253 4.35 -13.41 1.45
C VAL A 253 4.37 -14.68 0.59
N ARG A 254 4.68 -14.56 -0.71
CA ARG A 254 4.82 -15.70 -1.62
C ARG A 254 5.91 -16.66 -1.18
N THR A 255 7.11 -16.14 -0.91
CA THR A 255 8.23 -16.95 -0.41
C THR A 255 7.88 -17.64 0.90
N GLN A 256 7.21 -16.95 1.82
CA GLN A 256 6.74 -17.53 3.07
C GLN A 256 5.75 -18.67 2.83
N ARG A 257 4.74 -18.49 1.95
CA ARG A 257 3.76 -19.53 1.61
C ARG A 257 4.41 -20.75 0.94
N ARG A 258 5.30 -20.53 -0.04
CA ARG A 258 6.08 -21.61 -0.70
C ARG A 258 6.88 -22.42 0.31
N LEU A 259 7.65 -21.73 1.17
CA LEU A 259 8.43 -22.40 2.22
C LEU A 259 7.54 -23.13 3.23
N GLN A 260 6.38 -22.57 3.58
CA GLN A 260 5.42 -23.22 4.47
C GLN A 260 4.91 -24.54 3.88
N GLN A 261 4.63 -24.58 2.58
CA GLN A 261 4.21 -25.79 1.87
C GLN A 261 5.34 -26.84 1.80
N GLU A 262 6.58 -26.42 1.51
CA GLU A 262 7.73 -27.32 1.43
C GLU A 262 8.14 -27.89 2.81
N LEU A 263 8.11 -27.07 3.86
CA LEU A 263 8.55 -27.43 5.20
C LEU A 263 7.45 -28.09 6.05
N GLY A 264 6.17 -27.89 5.68
CA GLY A 264 5.02 -28.33 6.47
C GLY A 264 4.89 -27.65 7.84
N ARG A 265 5.54 -26.50 8.01
CA ARG A 265 5.50 -25.63 9.21
C ARG A 265 5.73 -24.18 8.80
N ASP A 266 5.42 -23.25 9.70
CA ASP A 266 5.74 -21.84 9.46
C ASP A 266 7.28 -21.65 9.36
N PRO A 267 7.77 -20.99 8.29
CA PRO A 267 9.20 -20.74 8.10
C PRO A 267 9.71 -19.67 9.07
N THR A 268 10.98 -19.75 9.43
CA THR A 268 11.60 -18.72 10.28
C THR A 268 12.02 -17.49 9.46
N ASN A 269 12.23 -16.36 10.14
CA ASN A 269 12.70 -15.14 9.48
C ASN A 269 14.10 -15.31 8.89
N GLU A 270 14.94 -16.21 9.42
CA GLU A 270 16.23 -16.55 8.79
C GLU A 270 16.05 -17.31 7.48
N GLU A 271 15.15 -18.31 7.45
CA GLU A 271 14.85 -19.12 6.26
C GLU A 271 14.28 -18.25 5.13
N ILE A 272 13.34 -17.37 5.46
CA ILE A 272 12.80 -16.39 4.51
C ILE A 272 13.89 -15.43 4.01
N ALA A 273 14.79 -14.96 4.89
CA ALA A 273 15.83 -14.02 4.50
C ALA A 273 16.85 -14.63 3.50
N VAL A 274 17.15 -15.92 3.67
CA VAL A 274 18.03 -16.67 2.75
C VAL A 274 17.37 -16.87 1.40
N GLU A 275 16.06 -17.14 1.36
CA GLU A 275 15.31 -17.37 0.13
C GLU A 275 14.95 -16.06 -0.62
N MET A 276 14.87 -14.94 0.10
CA MET A 276 14.63 -13.60 -0.45
C MET A 276 15.90 -12.90 -0.96
N ASP A 277 17.02 -13.60 -1.05
CA ASP A 277 18.33 -13.07 -1.48
C ASP A 277 18.81 -11.86 -0.66
N PHE A 278 18.50 -11.80 0.64
CA PHE A 278 18.98 -10.74 1.53
C PHE A 278 20.40 -10.99 2.06
N LEU A 279 20.97 -12.15 1.76
CA LEU A 279 22.37 -12.50 2.03
C LEU A 279 23.12 -12.68 0.70
N ASP A 280 24.43 -12.47 0.74
CA ASP A 280 25.29 -12.83 -0.38
C ASP A 280 25.16 -14.35 -0.69
N PRO A 281 25.18 -14.77 -1.97
CA PRO A 281 24.97 -16.17 -2.35
C PRO A 281 25.91 -17.16 -1.64
N GLU A 282 27.16 -16.76 -1.40
CA GLU A 282 28.15 -17.56 -0.68
C GLU A 282 27.73 -17.80 0.78
N ASP A 283 27.28 -16.74 1.47
CA ASP A 283 26.80 -16.86 2.86
C ASP A 283 25.49 -17.65 2.92
N ALA A 284 24.59 -17.45 1.96
CA ALA A 284 23.34 -18.20 1.87
C ALA A 284 23.60 -19.70 1.75
N GLU A 285 24.58 -20.13 0.95
CA GLU A 285 25.00 -21.54 0.88
C GLU A 285 25.58 -22.05 2.20
N VAL A 286 26.43 -21.26 2.86
CA VAL A 286 27.01 -21.61 4.17
C VAL A 286 25.90 -21.80 5.20
N VAL A 287 24.91 -20.91 5.22
CA VAL A 287 23.74 -21.01 6.10
C VAL A 287 22.92 -22.26 5.80
N ARG A 288 22.60 -22.54 4.52
CA ARG A 288 21.84 -23.76 4.15
C ARG A 288 22.56 -25.04 4.57
N LYS A 289 23.88 -25.13 4.34
CA LYS A 289 24.69 -26.29 4.74
C LYS A 289 24.75 -26.44 6.27
N ALA A 290 24.93 -25.34 7.00
CA ALA A 290 24.97 -25.36 8.46
C ALA A 290 23.64 -25.82 9.07
N VAL A 291 22.50 -25.37 8.51
CA VAL A 291 21.16 -25.81 8.93
C VAL A 291 20.93 -27.30 8.63
N GLN A 292 21.42 -27.81 7.50
CA GLN A 292 21.30 -29.22 7.15
C GLN A 292 22.14 -30.14 8.04
N ASP A 293 23.36 -29.70 8.38
CA ASP A 293 24.34 -30.49 9.13
C ASP A 293 24.28 -30.23 10.66
N ASP A 294 23.37 -29.36 11.12
CA ASP A 294 23.24 -28.90 12.52
C ASP A 294 24.56 -28.37 13.09
N LEU A 295 25.29 -27.59 12.29
CA LEU A 295 26.59 -27.02 12.62
C LEU A 295 26.48 -25.55 13.05
N PRO A 296 27.32 -25.09 14.00
CA PRO A 296 27.37 -23.69 14.37
C PRO A 296 27.93 -22.83 13.23
N LEU A 297 27.31 -21.68 13.01
CA LEU A 297 27.75 -20.69 12.02
C LEU A 297 28.99 -19.92 12.48
N GLU A 298 29.77 -19.43 11.52
CA GLU A 298 30.84 -18.49 11.81
C GLU A 298 30.24 -17.16 12.34
N PRO A 299 30.83 -16.53 13.38
CA PRO A 299 30.21 -15.36 14.02
C PRO A 299 29.92 -14.17 13.09
N ASP A 300 30.68 -14.02 12.01
CA ASP A 300 30.47 -12.95 11.03
C ASP A 300 29.29 -13.25 10.08
N VAL A 301 29.10 -14.52 9.71
CA VAL A 301 27.94 -14.98 8.92
C VAL A 301 26.67 -14.90 9.76
N GLU A 302 26.73 -15.32 11.02
CA GLU A 302 25.61 -15.22 11.97
C GLU A 302 25.12 -13.78 12.13
N ARG A 303 26.03 -12.82 12.34
CA ARG A 303 25.67 -11.38 12.42
C ARG A 303 25.04 -10.84 11.13
N ARG A 304 25.45 -11.33 9.96
CA ARG A 304 24.85 -10.95 8.68
C ARG A 304 23.44 -11.53 8.54
N LEU A 305 23.25 -12.79 8.92
CA LEU A 305 21.96 -13.45 8.96
C LEU A 305 20.98 -12.75 9.91
N GLU A 306 21.41 -12.35 11.11
CA GLU A 306 20.59 -11.58 12.06
C GLU A 306 20.13 -10.24 11.47
N ARG A 307 20.98 -9.55 10.70
CA ARG A 307 20.60 -8.29 10.04
C ARG A 307 19.57 -8.53 8.93
N ALA A 308 19.74 -9.61 8.16
CA ALA A 308 18.83 -9.97 7.09
C ALA A 308 17.46 -10.43 7.65
N SER A 309 17.44 -11.25 8.70
CA SER A 309 16.21 -11.65 9.38
C SER A 309 15.50 -10.47 10.04
N ALA A 310 16.26 -9.51 10.60
CA ALA A 310 15.69 -8.26 11.10
C ALA A 310 15.08 -7.39 9.97
N LYS A 311 15.59 -7.47 8.74
CA LYS A 311 14.99 -6.81 7.57
C LYS A 311 13.64 -7.45 7.22
N VAL A 312 13.56 -8.78 7.17
CA VAL A 312 12.29 -9.52 7.00
C VAL A 312 11.29 -9.12 8.10
N GLY A 313 11.73 -9.10 9.35
CA GLY A 313 10.88 -8.67 10.47
C GLY A 313 10.38 -7.23 10.37
N LYS A 314 11.15 -6.32 9.74
CA LYS A 314 10.67 -4.96 9.45
C LYS A 314 9.61 -4.97 8.35
N ILE A 315 9.80 -5.74 7.28
CA ILE A 315 8.83 -5.87 6.18
C ILE A 315 7.51 -6.43 6.72
N GLN A 316 7.56 -7.47 7.56
CA GLN A 316 6.39 -8.01 8.27
C GLN A 316 5.64 -6.95 9.08
N ARG A 317 6.36 -6.07 9.81
CA ARG A 317 5.72 -4.97 10.55
C ARG A 317 5.10 -3.92 9.64
N LEU A 318 5.72 -3.64 8.49
CA LEU A 318 5.17 -2.69 7.51
C LEU A 318 3.91 -3.24 6.83
N SER A 319 3.80 -4.57 6.69
CA SER A 319 2.62 -5.23 6.13
C SER A 319 1.39 -5.17 7.06
N GLN A 320 1.58 -4.92 8.35
CA GLN A 320 0.48 -4.88 9.33
C GLN A 320 -0.50 -3.74 9.04
N GLU A 321 -1.79 -4.07 9.04
CA GLU A 321 -2.86 -3.10 8.85
C GLU A 321 -3.28 -2.45 10.17
N PRO A 322 -3.61 -1.14 10.17
CA PRO A 322 -4.11 -0.47 11.36
C PRO A 322 -5.50 -1.00 11.74
N LEU A 323 -5.72 -1.14 13.05
CA LEU A 323 -7.02 -1.50 13.60
C LEU A 323 -7.87 -0.26 13.87
N SER A 324 -9.18 -0.37 13.68
CA SER A 324 -10.10 0.71 14.01
C SER A 324 -10.22 0.90 15.52
N LEU A 325 -10.12 2.15 15.99
CA LEU A 325 -10.41 2.50 17.38
C LEU A 325 -11.88 2.31 17.76
N GLN A 326 -12.77 2.23 16.75
CA GLN A 326 -14.19 1.95 16.94
C GLN A 326 -14.50 0.45 16.90
N ALA A 327 -13.49 -0.41 16.77
CA ALA A 327 -13.70 -1.84 16.89
C ALA A 327 -14.26 -2.15 18.29
N PRO A 328 -15.40 -2.85 18.39
CA PRO A 328 -15.93 -3.26 19.69
C PRO A 328 -14.98 -4.26 20.34
N VAL A 329 -14.83 -4.16 21.65
CA VAL A 329 -13.96 -5.04 22.45
C VAL A 329 -14.82 -5.82 23.43
N GLY A 330 -14.85 -7.14 23.27
CA GLY A 330 -15.64 -8.04 24.12
C GLY A 330 -17.08 -8.22 23.63
N ASN A 331 -17.95 -8.71 24.52
CA ASN A 331 -19.36 -9.02 24.22
C ASN A 331 -20.32 -7.90 24.63
N GLU A 332 -19.81 -6.77 25.13
CA GLU A 332 -20.61 -5.64 25.59
C GLU A 332 -20.77 -4.62 24.46
N ASP A 333 -22.02 -4.25 24.15
CA ASP A 333 -22.36 -3.43 22.97
C ASP A 333 -21.82 -1.99 22.97
N ASN A 334 -21.16 -1.53 24.05
CA ASN A 334 -20.72 -0.15 24.24
C ASN A 334 -19.22 0.01 24.61
N SER A 335 -18.43 -1.06 24.52
CA SER A 335 -17.00 -1.00 24.84
C SER A 335 -16.19 -0.95 23.55
N TYR A 336 -15.57 0.19 23.25
CA TYR A 336 -14.73 0.36 22.06
C TYR A 336 -13.25 0.30 22.39
N LEU A 337 -12.41 -0.06 21.42
CA LEU A 337 -10.95 -0.07 21.59
C LEU A 337 -10.40 1.30 22.03
N ALA A 338 -10.99 2.38 21.53
CA ALA A 338 -10.63 3.77 21.88
C ALA A 338 -10.67 4.02 23.39
N ASP A 339 -11.63 3.42 24.10
CA ASP A 339 -11.87 3.67 25.52
C ASP A 339 -10.74 3.13 26.42
N PHE A 340 -9.91 2.23 25.89
CA PHE A 340 -8.78 1.62 26.60
C PHE A 340 -7.43 2.29 26.32
N ILE A 341 -7.38 3.28 25.44
CA ILE A 341 -6.13 3.96 25.09
C ILE A 341 -5.93 5.17 26.02
N PRO A 342 -4.89 5.16 26.88
CA PRO A 342 -4.64 6.28 27.78
C PRO A 342 -4.15 7.50 27.00
N ASP A 343 -4.73 8.67 27.27
CA ASP A 343 -4.17 9.93 26.82
C ASP A 343 -2.92 10.25 27.65
N LYS A 344 -1.76 10.34 26.97
CA LYS A 344 -0.47 10.66 27.61
C LYS A 344 -0.26 12.16 27.80
N ASN A 345 -1.06 12.99 27.14
CA ASN A 345 -0.94 14.45 27.21
C ASN A 345 -1.79 15.05 28.33
N ASP A 346 -2.77 14.31 28.86
CA ASP A 346 -3.59 14.76 29.99
C ASP A 346 -2.95 14.33 31.32
N PRO A 347 -2.28 15.26 32.04
CA PRO A 347 -1.75 14.95 33.36
C PRO A 347 -2.90 14.62 34.31
N GLY A 348 -2.82 13.46 34.95
CA GLY A 348 -3.79 13.06 35.96
C GLY A 348 -3.99 14.13 37.04
N PRO A 349 -5.10 14.10 37.79
CA PRO A 349 -5.45 15.15 38.76
C PRO A 349 -4.36 15.36 39.83
N VAL A 350 -3.64 14.30 40.20
CA VAL A 350 -2.51 14.36 41.14
C VAL A 350 -1.32 15.11 40.54
N ASP A 351 -0.97 14.83 39.28
CA ASP A 351 0.14 15.51 38.59
C ASP A 351 -0.19 16.98 38.33
N SER A 352 -1.42 17.27 37.93
CA SER A 352 -1.93 18.63 37.75
C SER A 352 -1.90 19.42 39.06
N ALA A 353 -2.41 18.84 40.16
CA ALA A 353 -2.34 19.45 41.48
C ALA A 353 -0.90 19.64 41.94
N SER A 354 -0.03 18.64 41.73
CA SER A 354 1.39 18.72 42.10
C SER A 354 2.12 19.82 41.33
N ARG A 355 1.86 19.98 40.02
CA ARG A 355 2.39 21.09 39.20
C ARG A 355 1.87 22.45 39.68
N HIS A 356 0.59 22.53 40.03
CA HIS A 356 0.01 23.77 40.56
C HIS A 356 0.62 24.14 41.92
N LEU A 357 0.74 23.17 42.84
CA LEU A 357 1.35 23.37 44.15
C LEU A 357 2.84 23.72 44.03
N LEU A 358 3.56 23.08 43.09
CA LEU A 358 4.94 23.44 42.77
C LEU A 358 5.04 24.90 42.31
N LYS A 359 4.15 25.35 41.43
CA LYS A 359 4.11 26.73 40.95
C LYS A 359 3.88 27.72 42.10
N GLU A 360 2.91 27.46 42.97
CA GLU A 360 2.65 28.30 44.15
C GLU A 360 3.85 28.34 45.11
N GLN A 361 4.47 27.19 45.41
CA GLN A 361 5.66 27.11 46.25
C GLN A 361 6.86 27.83 45.62
N MET A 362 7.01 27.77 44.29
CA MET A 362 8.04 28.52 43.57
C MET A 362 7.80 30.03 43.67
N GLU A 363 6.56 30.49 43.49
CA GLU A 363 6.20 31.91 43.66
C GLU A 363 6.48 32.40 45.09
N GLU A 364 6.08 31.64 46.12
CA GLU A 364 6.33 31.96 47.54
C GLU A 364 7.84 32.10 47.82
N ILE A 365 8.68 31.24 47.25
CA ILE A 365 10.13 31.26 47.43
C ILE A 365 10.78 32.41 46.65
N LEU A 366 10.29 32.71 45.45
CA LEU A 366 10.75 33.82 44.63
C LEU A 366 10.43 35.18 45.28
N ASP A 367 9.32 35.32 45.99
CA ASP A 367 8.96 36.54 46.72
C ASP A 367 9.89 36.85 47.91
N GLN A 368 10.62 35.86 48.42
CA GLN A 368 11.64 36.09 49.44
C GLN A 368 12.99 36.60 48.89
N LEU A 369 13.10 36.76 47.57
CA LEU A 369 14.24 37.40 46.91
C LEU A 369 13.96 38.89 46.74
N SER A 370 15.00 39.69 46.48
CA SER A 370 14.74 41.08 46.08
C SER A 370 14.05 41.12 44.71
N GLU A 371 13.25 42.15 44.46
CA GLU A 371 12.51 42.33 43.20
C GLU A 371 13.41 42.18 41.95
N ARG A 372 14.62 42.76 41.98
CA ARG A 372 15.63 42.58 40.92
C ARG A 372 16.16 41.15 40.78
N GLU A 373 16.33 40.43 41.88
CA GLU A 373 16.77 39.02 41.86
C GLU A 373 15.67 38.11 41.30
N ARG A 374 14.41 38.32 41.71
CA ARG A 374 13.22 37.60 41.21
C ARG A 374 13.04 37.82 39.70
N GLN A 375 13.01 39.08 39.26
CA GLN A 375 12.75 39.42 37.87
C GLN A 375 13.84 38.91 36.91
N VAL A 376 15.12 38.90 37.34
CA VAL A 376 16.22 38.29 36.59
C VAL A 376 16.02 36.78 36.43
N LEU A 377 15.57 36.07 37.47
CA LEU A 377 15.31 34.64 37.38
C LEU A 377 14.08 34.31 36.52
N ILE A 378 12.99 35.07 36.65
CA ILE A 378 11.77 34.88 35.85
C ILE A 378 12.09 35.03 34.35
N MET A 379 12.80 36.08 33.95
CA MET A 379 13.20 36.27 32.54
C MET A 379 14.24 35.25 32.07
N ARG A 380 15.20 34.88 32.94
CA ARG A 380 16.28 33.96 32.55
C ARG A 380 15.75 32.55 32.26
N PHE A 381 14.83 32.07 33.09
CA PHE A 381 14.26 30.73 33.02
C PHE A 381 12.86 30.69 32.38
N GLY A 382 12.38 31.82 31.83
CA GLY A 382 11.10 31.89 31.15
C GLY A 382 9.91 31.47 32.02
N LEU A 383 9.89 31.83 33.31
CA LEU A 383 8.86 31.34 34.24
C LEU A 383 7.45 31.93 33.97
N GLU A 384 7.37 33.05 33.26
CA GLU A 384 6.10 33.66 32.80
C GLU A 384 5.75 33.25 31.36
N ASP A 385 6.69 33.45 30.42
CA ASP A 385 6.43 33.30 28.98
C ASP A 385 6.88 31.94 28.40
N GLY A 386 7.50 31.06 29.20
CA GLY A 386 8.10 29.79 28.74
C GLY A 386 9.41 29.92 27.95
N ILE A 387 9.89 31.14 27.69
CA ILE A 387 11.06 31.42 26.87
C ILE A 387 12.28 31.77 27.73
N ASN A 388 13.33 30.95 27.63
CA ASN A 388 14.62 31.22 28.27
C ASN A 388 15.37 32.35 27.57
N ARG A 389 15.68 33.45 28.27
CA ARG A 389 16.45 34.58 27.71
C ARG A 389 17.94 34.48 28.04
N THR A 390 18.83 34.97 27.17
CA THR A 390 20.27 34.96 27.49
C THR A 390 20.62 36.00 28.56
N LEU A 391 21.78 35.86 29.22
CA LEU A 391 22.27 36.86 30.19
C LEU A 391 22.45 38.25 29.58
N GLU A 392 22.70 38.31 28.27
CA GLU A 392 22.86 39.55 27.53
C GLU A 392 21.52 40.21 27.24
N ASP A 393 20.51 39.43 26.86
CA ASP A 393 19.15 39.93 26.64
C ASP A 393 18.52 40.43 27.94
N VAL A 394 18.71 39.70 29.04
CA VAL A 394 18.30 40.16 30.38
C VAL A 394 19.08 41.42 30.77
N GLY A 395 20.36 41.52 30.43
CA GLY A 395 21.18 42.71 30.69
C GLY A 395 20.68 43.96 29.98
N ARG A 396 20.23 43.83 28.73
CA ARG A 396 19.62 44.94 27.96
C ARG A 396 18.35 45.45 28.64
N GLU A 397 17.47 44.56 29.10
CA GLU A 397 16.21 44.93 29.76
C GLU A 397 16.44 45.71 31.07
N PHE A 398 17.42 45.29 31.88
CA PHE A 398 17.72 45.92 33.17
C PHE A 398 18.76 47.05 33.08
N ASN A 399 19.21 47.44 31.89
CA ASN A 399 20.29 48.41 31.66
C ASN A 399 21.56 48.11 32.48
N VAL A 400 21.97 46.84 32.51
CA VAL A 400 23.17 46.37 33.22
C VAL A 400 24.00 45.44 32.35
N THR A 401 25.30 45.36 32.64
CA THR A 401 26.20 44.48 31.90
C THR A 401 25.85 43.00 32.11
N ARG A 402 26.14 42.16 31.11
CA ARG A 402 26.01 40.70 31.19
C ARG A 402 26.62 40.12 32.47
N GLU A 403 27.81 40.58 32.85
CA GLU A 403 28.50 40.12 34.06
C GLU A 403 27.75 40.52 35.33
N ARG A 404 27.07 41.67 35.34
CA ARG A 404 26.26 42.09 36.47
C ARG A 404 25.01 41.22 36.63
N VAL A 405 24.36 40.83 35.54
CA VAL A 405 23.23 39.88 35.57
C VAL A 405 23.68 38.52 36.11
N ARG A 406 24.83 38.01 35.65
CA ARG A 406 25.44 36.77 36.16
C ARG A 406 25.72 36.82 37.68
N GLN A 407 26.20 37.95 38.19
CA GLN A 407 26.40 38.15 39.64
C GLN A 407 25.09 38.11 40.42
N ILE A 408 24.02 38.73 39.90
CA ILE A 408 22.69 38.75 40.51
C ILE A 408 22.10 37.34 40.52
N GLU A 409 22.19 36.61 39.39
CA GLU A 409 21.76 35.22 39.27
C GLU A 409 22.49 34.31 40.27
N ALA A 410 23.82 34.36 40.32
CA ALA A 410 24.61 33.54 41.24
C ALA A 410 24.27 33.82 42.71
N LYS A 411 24.02 35.10 43.06
CA LYS A 411 23.59 35.50 44.40
C LYS A 411 22.19 34.98 44.71
N ALA A 412 21.25 35.09 43.77
CA ALA A 412 19.88 34.61 43.92
C ALA A 412 19.84 33.07 44.06
N LEU A 413 20.54 32.33 43.20
CA LEU A 413 20.67 30.88 43.28
C LEU A 413 21.31 30.42 44.59
N ARG A 414 22.31 31.16 45.10
CA ARG A 414 22.92 30.85 46.40
C ARG A 414 21.93 31.02 47.55
N LYS A 415 21.07 32.04 47.50
CA LYS A 415 19.97 32.22 48.47
C LYS A 415 18.93 31.12 48.36
N LEU A 416 18.58 30.69 47.14
CA LEU A 416 17.63 29.60 46.89
C LEU A 416 18.15 28.23 47.34
N ARG A 417 19.47 27.98 47.26
CA ARG A 417 20.13 26.76 47.78
C ARG A 417 20.19 26.68 49.31
N HIS A 418 19.75 27.70 50.03
CA HIS A 418 19.73 27.64 51.49
C HIS A 418 18.76 26.53 51.96
N PRO A 419 19.13 25.68 52.94
CA PRO A 419 18.35 24.49 53.32
C PRO A 419 16.89 24.77 53.69
N LEU A 420 16.61 25.93 54.28
CA LEU A 420 15.25 26.36 54.64
C LEU A 420 14.33 26.57 53.44
N ARG A 421 14.88 26.92 52.26
CA ARG A 421 14.13 27.17 51.02
C ARG A 421 14.14 25.93 50.13
N SER A 422 15.29 25.28 49.97
CA SER A 422 15.43 24.10 49.13
C SER A 422 14.69 22.86 49.65
N ARG A 423 14.44 22.77 50.97
CA ARG A 423 13.71 21.63 51.56
C ARG A 423 12.25 21.56 51.10
N LYS A 424 11.57 22.71 50.91
CA LYS A 424 10.18 22.77 50.44
C LYS A 424 10.01 22.27 49.00
N LEU A 425 11.02 22.50 48.15
CA LEU A 425 11.01 22.07 46.75
C LEU A 425 11.54 20.64 46.54
N ARG A 426 12.10 20.03 47.59
CA ARG A 426 12.74 18.71 47.50
C ARG A 426 11.73 17.59 47.29
N ASP A 427 10.51 17.77 47.78
CA ASP A 427 9.43 16.79 47.68
C ASP A 427 8.84 16.73 46.26
N TYR A 428 9.17 17.70 45.39
CA TYR A 428 8.78 17.77 43.98
C TYR A 428 9.87 17.26 43.03
N LEU A 429 11.02 16.82 43.56
CA LEU A 429 12.02 16.06 42.79
C LEU A 429 11.54 14.59 42.72
N GLY A 430 10.62 14.35 41.78
CA GLY A 430 10.24 13.01 41.32
C GLY A 430 11.19 12.51 40.26
#